data_AF-A0A929HK82-F1
#
_entry.id   AF-A0A929HK82-F1
#
_cell.length_a   1.000
_cell.length_b   1.000
_cell.length_c   1.000
_cell.angle_alpha   90.00
_cell.angle_beta   90.00
_cell.angle_gamma   90.00
#
_symmetry.space_group_name_H-M   'P 1'
#
loop_
_entity.id
_entity.type
_entity.pdbx_description
1 polymer ?
#
loop_
_entity_poly.entity_id
_entity_poly.type
_entity_poly.pdbx_seq_one_letter_code
_entity_poly.pdbx_strand_id
1 'polypeptide(L)'
;MANLKELAQKKELFTGGHRLCAGCGIPPIVRLVLRSTDAELVASTATGCLEVGTTIYPYSSWRIPWIHSAFENSAATISGVETAYRAL
;
A
#
# COMPACT_ATOMS: atom_id res chain seq x y z
N MET A 1 2.63 11.34 -20.71
CA MET A 1 2.16 11.17 -19.32
C MET A 1 0.85 10.40 -19.40
N ALA A 2 0.67 9.34 -18.60
CA ALA A 2 -0.56 8.56 -18.67
C ALA A 2 -1.76 9.40 -18.20
N ASN A 3 -2.89 9.29 -18.90
CA ASN A 3 -4.14 9.93 -18.50
C ASN A 3 -4.92 9.07 -17.49
N LEU A 4 -5.95 9.62 -16.85
CA LEU A 4 -6.74 8.91 -15.84
C LEU A 4 -7.42 7.65 -16.40
N LYS A 5 -7.84 7.66 -17.67
CA LYS A 5 -8.49 6.50 -18.30
C LYS A 5 -7.51 5.33 -18.43
N GLU A 6 -6.26 5.62 -18.79
CA GLU A 6 -5.19 4.63 -18.87
C GLU A 6 -4.83 4.08 -17.48
N LEU A 7 -4.65 4.95 -16.48
CA LEU A 7 -4.35 4.54 -15.10
C LEU A 7 -5.48 3.68 -14.50
N ALA A 8 -6.74 3.94 -14.87
CA ALA A 8 -7.89 3.17 -14.40
C ALA A 8 -7.89 1.72 -14.89
N GLN A 9 -7.23 1.41 -16.02
CA GLN A 9 -7.11 0.05 -16.56
C GLN A 9 -6.02 -0.77 -15.88
N LYS A 10 -5.14 -0.16 -15.09
CA LYS A 10 -4.08 -0.88 -14.37
C LYS A 10 -4.67 -1.79 -13.29
N LYS A 11 -4.00 -2.94 -13.09
CA LYS A 11 -4.34 -3.95 -12.08
C LYS A 11 -4.54 -3.29 -10.72
N GLU A 12 -5.60 -3.69 -10.01
CA GLU A 12 -5.86 -3.21 -8.67
C GLU A 12 -4.93 -3.91 -7.67
N LEU A 13 -3.98 -3.13 -7.12
CA LEU A 13 -3.01 -3.59 -6.11
C LEU A 13 -3.47 -3.35 -4.67
N PHE A 14 -4.55 -2.58 -4.50
CA PHE A 14 -5.20 -2.31 -3.21
C PHE A 14 -6.71 -2.40 -3.41
N THR A 15 -7.31 -3.46 -2.85
CA THR A 15 -8.70 -3.84 -3.13
C THR A 15 -9.70 -3.18 -2.20
N GLY A 16 -10.99 -3.32 -2.53
CA GLY A 16 -12.05 -3.16 -1.53
C GLY A 16 -11.97 -4.22 -0.42
N GLY A 17 -12.86 -4.10 0.57
CA GLY A 17 -12.91 -4.98 1.75
C GLY A 17 -12.20 -4.42 2.99
N HIS A 18 -11.62 -3.23 2.89
CA HIS A 18 -11.10 -2.47 4.03
C HIS A 18 -12.24 -1.85 4.88
N ARG A 19 -11.98 -1.60 6.17
CA ARG A 19 -12.93 -1.00 7.13
C ARG A 19 -12.76 0.52 7.32
N LEU A 20 -12.16 1.20 6.34
CA LEU A 20 -12.11 2.65 6.31
C LEU A 20 -13.51 3.26 6.11
N CYS A 21 -13.76 4.42 6.71
CA CYS A 21 -15.07 5.09 6.68
C CYS A 21 -15.55 5.40 5.25
N ALA A 22 -16.86 5.50 5.08
CA ALA A 22 -17.45 6.00 3.84
C ALA A 22 -16.94 7.43 3.56
N GLY A 23 -16.41 7.66 2.34
CA GLY A 23 -15.81 8.93 1.97
C GLY A 23 -14.39 9.16 2.51
N CYS A 24 -13.74 8.16 3.11
CA CYS A 24 -12.33 8.27 3.50
C CYS A 24 -11.44 8.59 2.29
N GLY A 25 -10.56 9.58 2.42
CA GLY A 25 -9.62 9.97 1.37
C GLY A 25 -8.42 9.04 1.20
N ILE A 26 -8.16 8.15 2.16
CA ILE A 26 -6.98 7.28 2.16
C ILE A 26 -7.02 6.24 1.00
N PRO A 27 -8.08 5.45 0.80
CA PRO A 27 -8.14 4.45 -0.28
C PRO A 27 -7.88 4.98 -1.70
N PRO A 28 -8.51 6.09 -2.16
CA PRO A 28 -8.26 6.57 -3.52
C PRO A 28 -6.82 7.07 -3.70
N ILE A 29 -6.21 7.68 -2.68
CA ILE A 29 -4.81 8.12 -2.74
C ILE A 29 -3.88 6.92 -2.86
N VAL A 30 -4.05 5.89 -2.02
CA VAL A 30 -3.23 4.68 -2.08
C VAL A 30 -3.37 3.99 -3.44
N ARG A 31 -4.59 3.85 -3.96
CA ARG A 31 -4.82 3.28 -5.30
C ARG A 31 -4.11 4.07 -6.41
N LEU A 32 -4.10 5.40 -6.32
CA LEU A 32 -3.41 6.24 -7.30
C LEU A 32 -1.89 6.07 -7.21
N VAL A 33 -1.32 6.07 -6.00
CA VAL A 33 0.12 5.86 -5.78
C VAL A 33 0.54 4.50 -6.33
N LEU A 34 -0.20 3.43 -6.03
CA LEU A 34 0.13 2.09 -6.51
C LEU A 34 0.00 1.92 -8.03
N ARG A 35 -0.79 2.76 -8.70
CA ARG A 35 -0.92 2.79 -10.17
C ARG A 35 0.14 3.66 -10.86
N SER A 36 0.93 4.41 -10.10
CA SER A 36 1.90 5.37 -10.65
C SER A 36 3.07 4.72 -11.37
N THR A 37 3.35 3.44 -11.11
CA THR A 37 4.46 2.69 -11.70
C THR A 37 4.01 1.28 -12.10
N ASP A 38 4.79 0.63 -12.96
CA ASP A 38 4.62 -0.78 -13.35
C ASP A 38 5.68 -1.68 -12.70
N ALA A 39 6.52 -1.12 -11.82
CA ALA A 39 7.49 -1.86 -11.03
C ALA A 39 6.80 -2.78 -10.01
N GLU A 40 7.51 -3.83 -9.57
CA GLU A 40 7.11 -4.59 -8.39
C GLU A 40 7.23 -3.71 -7.14
N LEU A 41 6.18 -3.70 -6.33
CA LEU A 41 6.06 -2.79 -5.19
C LEU A 41 6.05 -3.59 -3.89
N VAL A 42 6.74 -3.04 -2.88
CA VAL A 42 6.61 -3.44 -1.49
C VAL A 42 6.15 -2.23 -0.70
N ALA A 43 5.16 -2.40 0.17
CA ALA A 43 4.65 -1.33 1.01
C ALA A 43 4.95 -1.59 2.49
N SER A 44 5.34 -0.53 3.20
CA SER A 44 5.31 -0.51 4.66
C SER A 44 4.39 0.61 5.11
N THR A 45 3.58 0.33 6.13
CA THR A 45 2.73 1.35 6.76
C THR A 45 3.02 1.40 8.25
N ALA A 46 3.24 2.61 8.75
CA ALA A 46 3.20 2.88 10.18
C ALA A 46 1.80 2.58 10.75
N THR A 47 1.74 2.23 12.03
CA THR A 47 0.49 2.11 12.78
C THR A 47 -0.40 3.34 12.56
N GLY A 48 -1.66 3.15 12.19
CA GLY A 48 -2.58 4.25 11.94
C GLY A 48 -3.77 3.84 11.09
N CYS A 49 -4.64 4.79 10.72
CA CYS A 49 -5.89 4.50 10.02
C CYS A 49 -5.72 3.63 8.77
N LEU A 50 -4.68 3.89 7.97
CA LEU A 50 -4.39 3.08 6.78
C LEU A 50 -4.08 1.64 7.15
N GLU A 51 -3.24 1.40 8.16
CA GLU A 51 -2.89 0.06 8.60
C GLU A 51 -4.12 -0.63 9.23
N VAL A 52 -4.63 -0.12 10.36
CA VAL A 52 -5.75 -0.75 11.09
C VAL A 52 -7.01 -0.89 10.25
N GLY A 53 -7.23 -0.02 9.26
CA GLY A 53 -8.40 -0.07 8.40
C GLY A 53 -8.28 -1.10 7.28
N THR A 54 -7.06 -1.56 6.93
CA THR A 54 -6.82 -2.36 5.72
C THR A 54 -6.25 -3.74 6.00
N THR A 55 -5.75 -3.99 7.20
CA THR A 55 -5.08 -5.25 7.60
C THR A 55 -5.66 -5.85 8.88
N ILE A 56 -7.01 -5.90 8.96
CA ILE A 56 -7.69 -6.51 10.11
C ILE A 56 -7.66 -8.02 9.96
N TYR A 57 -7.03 -8.68 10.92
CA TYR A 57 -6.94 -10.13 10.97
C TYR A 57 -8.30 -10.82 10.75
N PRO A 58 -8.36 -11.87 9.91
CA PRO A 58 -7.28 -12.50 9.14
C PRO A 58 -7.07 -11.91 7.72
N TYR A 59 -7.64 -10.74 7.42
CA TYR A 59 -7.73 -10.20 6.08
C TYR A 59 -6.72 -9.06 5.82
N SER A 60 -6.35 -8.91 4.54
CA SER A 60 -5.57 -7.78 4.05
C SER A 60 -6.15 -7.28 2.73
N SER A 61 -6.20 -5.96 2.57
CA SER A 61 -6.61 -5.30 1.32
C SER A 61 -5.44 -5.11 0.34
N TRP A 62 -4.22 -5.51 0.72
CA TRP A 62 -3.01 -5.36 -0.08
C TRP A 62 -2.78 -6.58 -0.97
N ARG A 63 -2.62 -6.36 -2.28
CA ARG A 63 -2.27 -7.40 -3.28
C ARG A 63 -0.80 -7.33 -3.72
N ILE A 64 0.02 -6.72 -2.88
CA ILE A 64 1.47 -6.63 -2.97
C ILE A 64 2.06 -7.11 -1.64
N PRO A 65 3.35 -7.48 -1.59
CA PRO A 65 4.04 -7.64 -0.32
C PRO A 65 3.87 -6.38 0.53
N TRP A 66 3.38 -6.58 1.76
CA TRP A 66 3.12 -5.51 2.70
C TRP A 66 3.64 -5.90 4.08
N ILE A 67 4.25 -4.94 4.77
CA ILE A 67 4.80 -5.13 6.10
C ILE A 67 4.29 -4.05 7.07
N HIS A 68 3.68 -4.51 8.16
CA HIS A 68 3.36 -3.65 9.28
C HIS A 68 4.65 -3.11 9.91
N SER A 69 4.67 -1.83 10.26
CA SER A 69 5.73 -1.21 11.03
C SER A 69 5.13 -0.40 12.19
N ALA A 70 5.91 -0.23 13.26
CA ALA A 70 5.47 0.58 14.39
C ALA A 70 5.31 2.04 13.96
N PHE A 71 4.65 2.83 14.80
CA PHE A 71 4.25 4.20 14.44
C PHE A 71 5.45 5.06 14.02
N GLU A 72 6.57 4.90 14.71
CA GLU A 72 7.75 5.75 14.60
C GLU A 72 8.77 5.32 13.55
N ASN A 73 8.66 4.12 12.96
CA ASN A 73 9.78 3.50 12.23
C ASN A 73 9.46 2.88 10.86
N SER A 74 8.33 3.22 10.22
CA SER A 74 8.00 2.70 8.88
C SER A 74 9.07 2.97 7.81
N ALA A 75 9.73 4.14 7.86
CA ALA A 75 10.84 4.46 6.96
C ALA A 75 12.05 3.53 7.18
N ALA A 76 12.42 3.27 8.43
CA ALA A 76 13.52 2.35 8.75
C ALA A 76 13.20 0.92 8.30
N THR A 77 11.95 0.48 8.48
CA THR A 77 11.49 -0.83 8.00
C THR A 77 11.63 -0.97 6.49
N ILE A 78 11.15 0.00 5.70
CA ILE A 78 11.23 -0.10 4.24
C ILE A 78 12.67 0.04 3.73
N SER A 79 13.53 0.81 4.40
CA SER A 79 14.98 0.85 4.10
C SER A 79 15.64 -0.50 4.34
N GLY A 80 15.26 -1.23 5.41
CA GLY A 80 15.74 -2.58 5.64
C GLY A 80 15.31 -3.59 4.57
N VAL A 81 14.04 -3.50 4.13
CA VAL A 81 13.53 -4.30 3.00
C VAL A 81 14.33 -4.01 1.73
N GLU A 82 14.56 -2.74 1.43
CA GLU A 82 15.33 -2.32 0.26
C GLU A 82 16.76 -2.87 0.28
N THR A 83 17.42 -2.83 1.44
CA THR A 83 18.75 -3.41 1.63
C THR A 83 18.72 -4.94 1.45
N ALA A 84 17.69 -5.62 1.94
CA ALA A 84 17.54 -7.06 1.76
C ALA A 84 17.43 -7.45 0.27
N TYR A 85 16.66 -6.71 -0.53
CA TYR A 85 16.57 -6.91 -1.98
C TYR A 85 17.86 -6.59 -2.75
N ARG A 86 18.76 -5.76 -2.19
CA ARG A 86 20.07 -5.48 -2.80
C ARG A 86 21.11 -6.53 -2.47
N ALA A 87 21.02 -7.15 -1.30
CA ALA A 87 22.05 -8.05 -0.77
C ALA A 87 21.79 -9.52 -1.09
N LEU A 88 20.53 -9.91 -1.32
CA LEU A 88 20.07 -11.27 -1.61
C LEU A 88 19.63 -11.40 -3.07
#